data_AF-A0A641MFA3-F1
#
_entry.id   AF-A0A641MFA3-F1
#
_cell.length_a   1.000
_cell.length_b   1.000
_cell.length_c   1.000
_cell.angle_alpha   90.00
_cell.angle_beta   90.00
_cell.angle_gamma   90.00
#
_symmetry.space_group_name_H-M   'P 1'
#
loop_
_entity.id
_entity.type
_entity.pdbx_description
1 polymer ?
#
loop_
_entity_poly.entity_id
_entity_poly.type
_entity_poly.pdbx_seq_one_letter_code
_entity_poly.pdbx_strand_id
1 'polypeptide(L)'
;GNGYYSRFYIAASKHVDIGKETIGIHLSYLYNRRKDYKLNGVAAGISYNPSFHPQLRLIAEYDSKDFAMGATYLLFNHLHAQVELQRMKYLTGGLMFRFCLK
;
A
#
# COMPACT_ATOMS: atom_id res chain seq x y z
N GLY A 1 -20.63 -23.89 -22.36
CA GLY A 1 -20.66 -22.44 -22.63
C GLY A 1 -19.38 -21.83 -22.12
N ASN A 2 -18.59 -21.20 -23.00
CA ASN A 2 -17.22 -20.75 -22.75
C ASN A 2 -17.21 -19.50 -21.84
N GLY A 3 -16.68 -19.63 -20.62
CA GLY A 3 -16.72 -18.62 -19.55
C GLY A 3 -15.75 -17.45 -19.78
N TYR A 4 -16.00 -16.67 -20.83
CA TYR A 4 -15.11 -15.60 -21.30
C TYR A 4 -15.23 -14.25 -20.54
N TYR A 5 -16.16 -14.14 -19.60
CA TYR A 5 -16.45 -12.91 -18.84
C TYR A 5 -16.62 -13.20 -17.35
N SER A 6 -15.53 -13.47 -16.64
CA SER A 6 -15.61 -13.86 -15.22
C SER A 6 -14.63 -13.15 -14.29
N ARG A 7 -13.94 -12.11 -14.74
CA ARG A 7 -13.01 -11.34 -13.90
C ARG A 7 -13.16 -9.85 -14.17
N PHE A 8 -13.73 -9.14 -13.21
CA PHE A 8 -13.76 -7.68 -13.19
C PHE A 8 -12.74 -7.20 -12.17
N TYR A 9 -11.81 -6.36 -12.62
CA TYR A 9 -10.84 -5.69 -11.76
C TYR A 9 -11.13 -4.20 -11.80
N ILE A 10 -11.44 -3.62 -10.65
CA ILE A 10 -11.65 -2.18 -10.51
C ILE A 10 -10.56 -1.67 -9.59
N ALA A 11 -9.73 -0.76 -10.08
CA ALA A 11 -8.75 -0.05 -9.27
C ALA A 11 -8.99 1.46 -9.40
N ALA A 12 -9.08 2.13 -8.27
CA ALA A 12 -9.20 3.56 -8.14
C ALA A 12 -8.11 4.05 -7.21
N SER A 13 -7.24 4.93 -7.71
CA SER A 13 -6.24 5.61 -6.89
C SER A 13 -6.48 7.11 -6.96
N LYS A 14 -6.62 7.76 -5.82
CA LYS A 14 -6.80 9.19 -5.70
C LYS A 14 -5.74 9.75 -4.77
N HIS A 15 -4.89 10.61 -5.32
CA HIS A 15 -3.96 11.41 -4.53
C HIS A 15 -4.57 12.80 -4.34
N VAL A 16 -4.68 13.23 -3.09
CA VAL A 16 -5.17 14.55 -2.71
C VAL A 16 -4.04 15.25 -1.98
N ASP A 17 -3.55 16.31 -2.59
CA ASP A 17 -2.61 17.22 -1.95
C ASP A 17 -3.43 18.28 -1.19
N ILE A 18 -3.50 18.15 0.13
CA ILE A 18 -4.16 19.13 0.99
C ILE A 18 -3.09 20.13 1.44
N GLY A 19 -2.88 21.13 0.59
CA GLY A 19 -1.93 22.22 0.80
C GLY A 19 -0.49 21.76 0.74
N LYS A 20 0.01 21.26 1.87
CA LYS A 20 1.40 20.89 2.09
C LYS A 20 1.55 19.37 2.33
N GLU A 21 0.47 18.69 2.71
CA GLU A 21 0.42 17.26 3.00
C GLU A 21 -0.13 16.49 1.80
N THR A 22 0.43 15.33 1.51
CA THR A 22 -0.02 14.46 0.40
C THR A 22 -0.67 13.21 0.97
N ILE A 23 -1.93 12.98 0.62
CA ILE A 23 -2.69 11.78 1.01
C ILE A 23 -3.02 10.99 -0.26
N GLY A 24 -2.45 9.80 -0.42
CA GLY A 24 -2.72 8.90 -1.53
C GLY A 24 -3.62 7.76 -1.10
N ILE A 25 -4.86 7.72 -1.56
CA ILE A 25 -5.81 6.63 -1.31
C ILE A 25 -5.83 5.72 -2.53
N HIS A 26 -5.73 4.43 -2.33
CA HIS A 26 -5.78 3.39 -3.34
C HIS A 26 -6.86 2.38 -2.96
N LEU A 27 -7.72 2.00 -3.89
CA LEU A 27 -8.76 1.01 -3.67
C LEU A 27 -8.76 0.09 -4.88
N SER A 28 -8.63 -1.20 -4.63
CA SER A 28 -8.64 -2.24 -5.64
C SER A 28 -9.66 -3.32 -5.24
N TYR A 29 -10.47 -3.73 -6.21
CA TYR A 29 -11.49 -4.74 -6.03
C TYR A 29 -11.39 -5.75 -7.16
N LEU A 30 -11.13 -7.00 -6.80
CA LEU A 30 -11.15 -8.11 -7.73
C LEU A 30 -12.44 -8.91 -7.53
N TYR A 31 -13.31 -8.88 -8.54
CA TYR A 31 -14.55 -9.63 -8.57
C TYR A 31 -14.45 -10.79 -9.55
N ASN A 32 -14.51 -12.03 -9.04
CA ASN A 32 -14.41 -13.24 -9.85
C ASN A 32 -15.70 -14.07 -9.75
N ARG A 33 -16.32 -14.40 -10.88
CA ARG A 33 -17.63 -15.09 -10.96
C ARG A 33 -17.49 -16.62 -11.10
N ARG A 34 -16.47 -17.24 -10.50
CA ARG A 34 -16.35 -18.72 -10.41
C ARG A 34 -17.03 -19.26 -9.14
N LYS A 35 -17.93 -20.23 -9.33
CA LYS A 35 -18.78 -20.86 -8.31
C LYS A 35 -18.02 -21.70 -7.27
N ASP A 36 -16.76 -22.08 -7.54
CA ASP A 36 -15.98 -23.00 -6.68
C ASP A 36 -14.96 -22.34 -5.74
N TYR A 37 -14.48 -21.13 -6.04
CA TYR A 37 -13.48 -20.43 -5.20
C TYR A 37 -13.75 -18.92 -5.20
N LYS A 38 -14.44 -18.45 -4.15
CA LYS A 38 -14.65 -17.02 -3.87
C LYS A 38 -13.33 -16.38 -3.38
N LEU A 39 -12.39 -16.12 -4.29
CA LEU A 39 -11.38 -15.07 -4.05
C LEU A 39 -11.95 -13.72 -4.50
N ASN A 40 -12.94 -13.24 -3.74
CA ASN A 40 -13.43 -11.87 -3.83
C ASN A 40 -12.72 -11.10 -2.70
N GLY A 41 -11.64 -10.40 -3.04
CA GLY A 41 -10.90 -9.56 -2.11
C GLY A 41 -11.06 -8.10 -2.50
N VAL A 42 -11.61 -7.31 -1.58
CA VAL A 42 -11.39 -5.85 -1.56
C VAL A 42 -10.02 -5.63 -0.91
N ALA A 43 -9.13 -4.94 -1.61
CA ALA A 43 -7.89 -4.43 -1.06
C ALA A 43 -7.87 -2.90 -1.19
N ALA A 44 -7.90 -2.21 -0.06
CA ALA A 44 -7.79 -0.77 0.04
C ALA A 44 -6.44 -0.41 0.66
N GLY A 45 -5.89 0.74 0.33
CA GLY A 45 -4.63 1.26 0.84
C GLY A 45 -4.72 2.76 0.99
N ILE A 46 -4.14 3.31 2.05
CA ILE A 46 -4.02 4.74 2.27
C ILE A 46 -2.54 5.00 2.56
N SER A 47 -1.98 5.96 1.86
CA SER A 47 -0.65 6.48 2.07
C SER A 47 -0.77 7.94 2.51
N TYR A 48 0.01 8.31 3.52
CA TYR A 48 0.03 9.64 4.10
C TYR A 48 1.46 10.12 4.19
N ASN A 49 1.72 11.29 3.62
CA ASN A 49 3.01 11.95 3.62
C ASN A 49 2.85 13.36 4.23
N PRO A 50 3.24 13.58 5.50
CA PRO A 50 3.18 14.89 6.11
C PRO A 50 4.17 15.85 5.44
N SER A 51 3.78 17.12 5.33
CA SER A 51 4.64 18.17 4.75
C SER A 51 5.84 18.54 5.59
N PHE A 52 5.65 18.52 6.91
CA PHE A 52 6.68 18.95 7.86
C PHE A 52 7.84 17.97 7.90
N HIS A 53 7.60 16.70 7.57
CA HIS A 53 8.59 15.64 7.43
C HIS A 53 8.31 14.85 6.15
N PRO A 54 8.71 15.36 4.96
CA PRO A 54 8.51 14.65 3.70
C PRO A 54 9.26 13.32 3.66
N GLN A 55 10.21 13.14 4.57
CA GLN A 55 10.97 11.92 4.80
C GLN A 55 10.13 10.81 5.42
N LEU A 56 9.02 11.11 6.07
CA LEU A 56 8.13 10.14 6.69
C LEU A 56 6.97 9.83 5.74
N ARG A 57 6.75 8.55 5.47
CA ARG A 57 5.63 8.07 4.68
C ARG A 57 4.95 6.94 5.43
N LEU A 58 3.69 7.14 5.78
CA LEU A 58 2.86 6.12 6.39
C LEU A 58 2.01 5.48 5.31
N ILE A 59 1.83 4.17 5.39
CA ILE A 59 1.01 3.37 4.49
C ILE A 59 0.18 2.43 5.34
N ALA A 60 -1.12 2.33 5.08
CA ALA A 60 -2.00 1.38 5.73
C ALA A 60 -2.81 0.70 4.65
N GLU A 61 -2.67 -0.60 4.52
CA GLU A 61 -3.36 -1.43 3.55
C GLU A 61 -4.32 -2.37 4.29
N TYR A 62 -5.53 -2.44 3.80
CA TYR A 62 -6.58 -3.32 4.26
C TYR A 62 -6.97 -4.23 3.11
N ASP A 63 -6.52 -5.49 3.16
CA ASP A 63 -7.09 -6.56 2.35
C ASP A 63 -8.23 -7.21 3.12
N SER A 64 -9.22 -7.78 2.43
CA SER A 64 -10.44 -8.36 3.02
C SER A 64 -10.18 -9.48 4.03
N LYS A 65 -8.95 -9.99 4.09
CA LYS A 65 -8.51 -10.98 5.06
C LYS A 65 -7.53 -10.40 6.08
N ASP A 66 -6.67 -9.48 5.66
CA ASP A 66 -5.46 -9.10 6.38
C ASP A 66 -5.24 -7.59 6.32
N PHE A 67 -4.89 -7.01 7.46
CA PHE A 67 -4.53 -5.60 7.55
C PHE A 67 -3.01 -5.47 7.67
N ALA A 68 -2.41 -4.62 6.85
CA ALA A 68 -1.00 -4.30 6.86
C ALA A 68 -0.78 -2.81 7.14
N MET A 69 0.23 -2.46 7.92
CA MET A 69 0.61 -1.07 8.18
C MET A 69 2.11 -0.90 7.95
N GLY A 70 2.48 -0.05 7.01
CA GLY A 70 3.84 0.37 6.73
C GLY A 70 4.16 1.77 7.22
N ALA A 71 5.40 1.98 7.61
CA ALA A 71 6.00 3.29 7.82
C ALA A 71 7.40 3.27 7.22
N THR A 72 7.66 4.20 6.31
CA THR A 72 8.98 4.43 5.73
C THR A 72 9.49 5.78 6.22
N TYR A 73 10.75 5.83 6.60
CA TYR A 73 11.42 7.03 7.05
C TYR A 73 12.77 7.19 6.35
N LEU A 74 12.99 8.35 5.75
CA LEU A 74 14.20 8.71 5.01
C LEU A 74 15.14 9.54 5.90
N LEU A 75 16.08 8.88 6.58
CA LEU A 75 17.12 9.55 7.35
C LEU A 75 18.21 10.12 6.45
N PHE A 76 18.54 11.40 6.65
CA PHE A 76 19.66 12.09 6.03
C PHE A 76 19.72 12.04 4.50
N ASN A 77 18.61 11.74 3.81
CA ASN A 77 18.55 11.56 2.35
C ASN A 77 19.42 10.39 1.81
N HIS A 78 19.99 9.56 2.68
CA HIS A 78 20.91 8.47 2.33
C HIS A 78 20.46 7.12 2.92
N LEU A 79 19.68 7.14 3.99
CA LEU A 79 19.29 5.95 4.73
C LEU A 79 17.76 5.84 4.74
N HIS A 80 17.25 4.85 4.02
CA HIS A 80 15.84 4.48 4.01
C HIS A 80 15.58 3.44 5.09
N ALA A 81 14.90 3.83 6.15
CA ALA A 81 14.32 2.89 7.10
C ALA A 81 12.89 2.57 6.66
N GLN A 82 12.52 1.30 6.61
CA GLN A 82 11.14 0.89 6.38
C GLN A 82 10.75 -0.15 7.43
N VAL A 83 9.54 -0.03 7.94
CA VAL A 83 8.92 -0.98 8.85
C VAL A 83 7.53 -1.26 8.33
N GLU A 84 7.15 -2.52 8.25
CA GLU A 84 5.83 -2.96 7.84
C GLU A 84 5.33 -3.99 8.84
N LEU A 85 4.07 -3.88 9.23
CA LEU A 85 3.40 -4.79 10.12
C LEU A 85 2.28 -5.44 9.32
N GLN A 86 2.52 -6.67 8.87
CA GLN A 86 1.52 -7.46 8.18
C GLN A 86 0.67 -8.26 9.18
N ARG A 87 -0.64 -8.24 8.98
CA ARG A 87 -1.61 -9.05 9.71
C ARG A 87 -1.61 -8.83 11.22
N MET A 88 -1.12 -7.67 11.67
CA MET A 88 -0.77 -7.35 13.07
C MET A 88 0.11 -8.40 13.78
N LYS A 89 0.77 -9.29 13.04
CA LYS A 89 1.55 -10.41 13.60
C LYS A 89 2.97 -10.44 13.07
N TYR A 90 3.16 -10.09 11.80
CA TYR A 90 4.44 -10.15 11.13
C TYR A 90 4.99 -8.74 11.00
N LEU A 91 5.73 -8.32 12.02
CA LEU A 91 6.52 -7.11 11.93
C LEU A 91 7.77 -7.43 11.11
N THR A 92 7.88 -6.80 9.95
CA THR A 92 9.03 -6.85 9.07
C THR A 92 9.62 -5.45 8.97
N GLY A 93 10.93 -5.36 8.82
CA GLY A 93 11.60 -4.07 8.73
C GLY A 93 12.90 -4.22 8.00
N GLY A 94 13.26 -3.19 7.25
CA GLY A 94 14.48 -3.12 6.46
C GLY A 94 15.14 -1.76 6.61
N LEU A 95 16.46 -1.75 6.62
CA LEU A 95 17.27 -0.55 6.49
C LEU A 95 17.99 -0.67 5.15
N MET A 96 17.73 0.26 4.24
CA MET A 96 18.41 0.36 2.97
C MET A 96 19.27 1.61 2.99
N PHE A 97 20.59 1.41 2.93
CA PHE A 97 21.53 2.51 2.78
C PHE A 97 21.87 2.68 1.29
N ARG A 98 21.63 3.87 0.76
CA ARG A 98 21.95 4.19 -0.63
C ARG A 98 23.31 4.89 -0.68
N PHE A 99 24.35 4.14 -1.04
CA PHE A 99 25.66 4.72 -1.36
C PHE A 99 25.69 5.04 -2.86
N CYS A 100 25.94 6.32 -3.20
CA CYS A 100 26.24 6.72 -4.56
C CYS A 100 27.76 6.70 -4.72
N LEU A 101 28.31 5.73 -5.47
CA LEU A 101 29.73 5.74 -5.84
C LEU A 101 29.91 6.79 -6.95
N LYS A 102 30.81 7.74 -6.73
CA LYS A 102 31.12 8.83 -7.66
C LYS A 102 32.33 8.47 -8.52
#